data_AF-A0A949SV26-F1
#
_entry.id   AF-A0A949SV26-F1
#
_cell.length_a   1.000
_cell.length_b   1.000
_cell.length_c   1.000
_cell.angle_alpha   90.00
_cell.angle_beta   90.00
_cell.angle_gamma   90.00
#
_symmetry.space_group_name_H-M   'P 1'
#
loop_
_entity.id
_entity.type
_entity.pdbx_description
1 polymer ?
#
loop_
_entity_poly.entity_id
_entity_poly.type
_entity_poly.pdbx_seq_one_letter_code
_entity_poly.pdbx_strand_id
1 'polypeptide(L)'
;MKRMLLAAVAAVLALNLGALVLFNPQESPVQAQGKEKVEKVANLEEFLKADETWAKADTVGKCEYLTKLCDKDQRITYDQKRWMQYRVLMEQAKKDGIDKDIVKLLGWAGGIMKDYKNPLQKAAYSALDEIVRQYGTRRLYEDEAYKNGDIKGKLKRLKELWEARELGQSETYALGDSLVFRYLASANGKIDEEIKLMSELISANLLVWDNTARIQFGLMQRALYEKPELTDNTKRMKWLGEIADQKTGKLSWMMVGNMRLHLLLEMMGTDEEFLKLDYAGRAAKIDGWAKEGLIGSSEVSALKAAYAATK
;
A
#
# COMPACT_ATOMS: atom_id res chain seq x y z
N MET A 1 -44.08 -11.95 -11.77
CA MET A 1 -43.17 -11.99 -10.58
C MET A 1 -41.69 -12.12 -10.97
N LYS A 2 -41.18 -11.27 -11.87
CA LYS A 2 -39.75 -11.19 -12.26
C LYS A 2 -39.25 -9.74 -12.36
N ARG A 3 -39.99 -8.77 -11.82
CA ARG A 3 -39.70 -7.33 -11.89
C ARG A 3 -39.49 -6.64 -10.54
N MET A 4 -39.59 -7.37 -9.43
CA MET A 4 -39.41 -6.81 -8.08
C MET A 4 -38.03 -7.07 -7.44
N LEU A 5 -37.17 -7.91 -8.05
CA LEU A 5 -35.82 -8.17 -7.53
C LEU A 5 -34.71 -7.36 -8.23
N LEU A 6 -35.01 -6.65 -9.33
CA LEU A 6 -34.03 -5.78 -10.01
C LEU A 6 -33.99 -4.34 -9.48
N ALA A 7 -34.95 -3.93 -8.63
CA ALA A 7 -34.93 -2.62 -7.99
C ALA A 7 -34.04 -2.58 -6.72
N ALA A 8 -33.79 -3.73 -6.09
CA ALA A 8 -32.99 -3.81 -4.86
C ALA A 8 -31.47 -3.84 -5.13
N VAL A 9 -31.03 -4.29 -6.31
CA VAL A 9 -29.59 -4.33 -6.65
C VAL A 9 -29.11 -3.01 -7.28
N ALA A 10 -29.98 -2.25 -7.94
CA ALA A 10 -29.67 -0.90 -8.40
C ALA A 10 -29.63 0.14 -7.25
N ALA A 11 -30.36 -0.09 -6.16
CA ALA A 11 -30.36 0.80 -4.99
C ALA A 11 -29.09 0.66 -4.11
N VAL A 12 -28.41 -0.51 -4.14
CA VAL A 12 -27.15 -0.71 -3.42
C VAL A 12 -25.94 -0.18 -4.21
N LEU A 13 -26.04 -0.12 -5.53
CA LEU A 13 -25.01 0.48 -6.41
C LEU A 13 -25.12 2.01 -6.56
N ALA A 14 -26.26 2.61 -6.20
CA ALA A 14 -26.43 4.07 -6.15
C ALA A 14 -26.07 4.69 -4.79
N LEU A 15 -25.85 3.89 -3.75
CA LEU A 15 -25.51 4.36 -2.39
C LEU A 15 -24.01 4.56 -2.13
N ASN A 16 -23.14 4.23 -3.09
CA ASN A 16 -21.68 4.46 -2.95
C ASN A 16 -21.10 5.49 -3.94
N LEU A 17 -21.93 6.13 -4.77
CA LEU A 17 -21.47 7.13 -5.73
C LEU A 17 -22.45 8.31 -5.80
N GLY A 18 -22.32 9.22 -4.82
CA GLY A 18 -22.61 10.64 -5.00
C GLY A 18 -24.04 11.13 -4.69
N ALA A 19 -24.24 11.67 -3.49
CA ALA A 19 -25.03 12.89 -3.25
C ALA A 19 -24.84 13.33 -1.78
N LEU A 20 -24.16 14.45 -1.56
CA LEU A 20 -24.80 15.66 -1.03
C LEU A 20 -25.68 15.43 0.19
N VAL A 21 -25.11 15.63 1.38
CA VAL A 21 -25.87 16.05 2.56
C VAL A 21 -25.76 17.57 2.65
N LEU A 22 -26.82 18.27 2.23
CA LEU A 22 -27.11 19.64 2.62
C LEU A 22 -28.10 19.61 3.80
N PHE A 23 -27.73 20.31 4.88
CA PHE A 23 -28.50 20.91 6.01
C PHE A 23 -30.02 20.68 6.04
N ASN A 24 -30.72 20.43 7.17
CA ASN A 24 -30.74 21.11 8.49
C ASN A 24 -31.85 20.41 9.38
N PRO A 25 -32.40 20.96 10.48
CA PRO A 25 -31.89 21.20 11.85
C PRO A 25 -32.83 20.61 12.94
N GLN A 26 -32.41 19.72 13.82
CA GLN A 26 -33.05 19.58 15.14
C GLN A 26 -31.99 19.20 16.18
N GLU A 27 -31.51 20.23 16.87
CA GLU A 27 -30.65 20.11 18.03
C GLU A 27 -31.43 19.43 19.16
N SER A 28 -30.96 18.27 19.59
CA SER A 28 -31.37 17.71 20.87
C SER A 28 -30.66 18.49 21.99
N PRO A 29 -31.36 18.94 23.05
CA PRO A 29 -30.82 19.84 24.08
C PRO A 29 -29.76 19.21 25.01
N VAL A 30 -29.19 18.05 24.67
CA VAL A 30 -28.28 17.28 25.52
C VAL A 30 -26.79 17.55 25.20
N GLN A 31 -26.47 18.40 24.22
CA GLN A 31 -25.08 18.73 23.86
C GLN A 31 -24.66 20.20 24.11
N ALA A 32 -25.42 20.94 24.91
CA ALA A 32 -25.00 22.26 25.39
C ALA A 32 -24.04 22.16 26.60
N GLN A 33 -22.91 21.46 26.42
CA GLN A 33 -21.74 21.63 27.27
C GLN A 33 -20.53 21.94 26.38
N GLY A 34 -20.22 23.23 26.32
CA GLY A 34 -18.98 23.86 25.85
C GLY A 34 -18.08 23.04 24.94
N LYS A 35 -18.28 23.17 23.62
CA LYS A 35 -17.17 23.07 22.67
C LYS A 35 -17.10 24.36 21.89
N GLU A 36 -16.28 25.27 22.39
CA GLU A 36 -15.69 26.32 21.57
C GLU A 36 -15.14 25.65 20.30
N LYS A 37 -15.65 26.04 19.14
CA LYS A 37 -15.21 25.50 17.85
C LYS A 37 -13.83 26.08 17.62
N VAL A 38 -12.80 25.33 18.00
CA VAL A 38 -11.42 25.82 17.96
C VAL A 38 -11.02 26.04 16.49
N GLU A 39 -10.86 27.31 16.11
CA GLU A 39 -10.57 27.69 14.72
C GLU A 39 -9.13 27.27 14.37
N LYS A 40 -8.98 26.42 13.34
CA LYS A 40 -7.65 25.94 12.93
C LYS A 40 -6.79 27.10 12.47
N VAL A 41 -5.57 27.19 13.00
CA VAL A 41 -4.59 28.19 12.58
C VAL A 41 -4.10 27.81 11.18
N ALA A 42 -4.34 28.69 10.20
CA ALA A 42 -3.93 28.47 8.82
C ALA A 42 -2.39 28.34 8.68
N ASN A 43 -1.62 28.97 9.58
CA ASN A 43 -0.15 29.01 9.51
C ASN A 43 0.54 28.84 10.89
N LEU A 44 1.11 27.65 11.13
CA LEU A 44 1.88 27.34 12.35
C LEU A 44 3.10 28.26 12.54
N GLU A 45 3.71 28.76 11.45
CA GLU A 45 4.87 29.66 11.57
C GLU A 45 4.54 30.99 12.23
N GLU A 46 3.35 31.52 11.96
CA GLU A 46 2.89 32.77 12.57
C GLU A 46 2.54 32.59 14.04
N PHE A 47 1.94 31.45 14.38
CA PHE A 47 1.69 31.07 15.77
C PHE A 47 2.99 31.00 16.58
N LEU A 48 4.01 30.33 16.03
CA LEU A 48 5.29 30.14 16.72
C LEU A 48 6.12 31.43 16.83
N LYS A 49 5.91 32.42 15.94
CA LYS A 49 6.58 33.74 16.05
C LYS A 49 6.18 34.52 17.30
N ALA A 50 4.95 34.35 17.76
CA ALA A 50 4.42 35.02 18.94
C ALA A 50 4.66 34.22 20.23
N ASP A 51 5.23 33.02 20.13
CA ASP A 51 5.38 32.10 21.25
C ASP A 51 6.78 32.23 21.89
N GLU A 52 6.82 32.79 23.11
CA GLU A 52 8.07 32.96 23.84
C GLU A 52 8.74 31.64 24.23
N THR A 53 7.97 30.58 24.47
CA THR A 53 8.49 29.25 24.82
C THR A 53 9.23 28.67 23.62
N TRP A 54 8.65 28.79 22.43
CA TRP A 54 9.28 28.41 21.17
C TRP A 54 10.53 29.24 20.88
N ALA A 55 10.48 30.56 21.08
CA ALA A 55 11.59 31.46 20.78
C ALA A 55 12.84 31.16 21.63
N LYS A 56 12.65 30.76 22.89
CA LYS A 56 13.73 30.48 23.85
C LYS A 56 14.21 29.03 23.83
N ALA A 57 13.49 28.11 23.18
CA ALA A 57 13.83 26.70 23.13
C ALA A 57 15.03 26.40 22.21
N ASP A 58 15.89 25.48 22.64
CA ASP A 58 16.93 24.88 21.81
C ASP A 58 16.32 23.87 20.81
N THR A 59 17.13 23.24 19.97
CA THR A 59 16.64 22.30 18.93
C THR A 59 15.82 21.17 19.53
N VAL A 60 16.27 20.60 20.65
CA VAL A 60 15.55 19.54 21.37
C VAL A 60 14.23 20.07 21.91
N GLY A 61 14.27 21.20 22.63
CA GLY A 61 13.11 21.85 23.20
C GLY A 61 12.06 22.22 22.14
N LYS A 62 12.49 22.68 20.96
CA LYS A 62 11.59 22.98 19.82
C LYS A 62 10.91 21.73 19.28
N CYS A 63 11.66 20.64 19.09
CA CYS A 63 11.09 19.37 18.62
C CYS A 63 10.11 18.76 19.65
N GLU A 64 10.44 18.85 20.94
CA GLU A 64 9.54 18.43 22.02
C GLU A 64 8.29 19.32 22.10
N TYR A 65 8.47 20.63 21.96
CA TYR A 65 7.38 21.61 21.97
C TYR A 65 6.35 21.29 20.89
N LEU A 66 6.81 21.06 19.65
CA LEU A 66 5.96 20.65 18.52
C LEU A 66 5.29 19.29 18.71
N THR A 67 5.93 18.37 19.45
CA THR A 67 5.33 17.07 19.78
C THR A 67 4.18 17.26 20.76
N LYS A 68 4.38 18.08 21.80
CA LYS A 68 3.40 18.38 22.86
C LYS A 68 2.26 19.29 22.41
N LEU A 69 2.47 20.07 21.35
CA LEU A 69 1.51 20.98 20.73
C LEU A 69 0.22 20.29 20.19
N CYS A 70 0.14 18.95 20.22
CA CYS A 70 -1.01 18.21 19.72
C CYS A 70 -2.07 17.84 20.78
N ASP A 71 -1.70 17.74 22.06
CA ASP A 71 -2.58 17.08 23.04
C ASP A 71 -3.57 18.04 23.71
N LYS A 72 -3.37 19.36 23.56
CA LYS A 72 -4.24 20.38 24.16
C LYS A 72 -4.81 21.39 23.19
N ASP A 73 -4.28 21.46 21.96
CA ASP A 73 -4.59 22.54 21.02
C ASP A 73 -5.02 21.97 19.65
N GLN A 74 -6.34 21.92 19.41
CA GLN A 74 -6.92 21.35 18.18
C GLN A 74 -6.73 22.25 16.94
N ARG A 75 -6.03 23.39 17.08
CA ARG A 75 -5.86 24.39 16.02
C ARG A 75 -4.84 24.02 14.96
N ILE A 76 -3.87 23.17 15.27
CA ILE A 76 -2.69 22.95 14.43
C ILE A 76 -2.73 21.52 13.90
N THR A 77 -2.55 21.36 12.59
CA THR A 77 -2.58 20.03 11.98
C THR A 77 -1.32 19.25 12.31
N TYR A 78 -1.46 17.94 12.27
CA TYR A 78 -0.35 17.02 12.44
C TYR A 78 0.75 17.25 11.38
N ASP A 79 0.38 17.52 10.13
CA ASP A 79 1.32 17.76 9.02
C ASP A 79 2.11 19.07 9.19
N GLN A 80 1.48 20.15 9.66
CA GLN A 80 2.17 21.40 9.95
C GLN A 80 3.27 21.19 11.02
N LYS A 81 3.01 20.37 12.03
CA LYS A 81 3.97 20.08 13.11
C LYS A 81 5.15 19.28 12.59
N ARG A 82 4.90 18.23 11.81
CA ARG A 82 5.98 17.45 11.15
C ARG A 82 6.84 18.34 10.26
N TRP A 83 6.21 19.21 9.47
CA TRP A 83 6.91 20.14 8.60
C TRP A 83 7.82 21.10 9.38
N MET A 84 7.34 21.63 10.50
CA MET A 84 8.15 22.51 11.35
C MET A 84 9.28 21.76 12.07
N GLN A 85 9.04 20.53 12.53
CA GLN A 85 10.07 19.67 13.12
C GLN A 85 11.18 19.38 12.11
N TYR A 86 10.79 19.11 10.86
CA TYR A 86 11.72 18.95 9.75
C TYR A 86 12.57 20.22 9.55
N ARG A 87 11.97 21.42 9.50
CA ARG A 87 12.72 22.69 9.37
C ARG A 87 13.74 22.90 10.49
N VAL A 88 13.36 22.65 11.75
CA VAL A 88 14.26 22.75 12.90
C VAL A 88 15.43 21.78 12.77
N LEU A 89 15.17 20.55 12.33
CA LEU A 89 16.21 19.54 12.14
C LEU A 89 17.13 19.88 10.96
N MET A 90 16.61 20.49 9.89
CA MET A 90 17.44 20.99 8.78
C MET A 90 18.36 22.13 9.20
N GLU A 91 17.89 23.03 10.06
CA GLU A 91 18.73 24.07 10.65
C GLU A 91 19.82 23.47 11.54
N GLN A 92 19.50 22.41 12.30
CA GLN A 92 20.47 21.70 13.10
C GLN A 92 21.51 20.97 12.24
N ALA A 93 21.08 20.21 11.23
CA ALA A 93 21.97 19.52 10.31
C ALA A 93 22.96 20.49 9.64
N LYS A 94 22.48 21.68 9.25
CA LYS A 94 23.33 22.74 8.70
C LYS A 94 24.36 23.25 9.71
N LYS A 95 23.98 23.41 10.99
CA LYS A 95 24.93 23.77 12.06
C LYS A 95 25.96 22.67 12.30
N ASP A 96 25.56 21.42 12.14
CA ASP A 96 26.43 20.23 12.24
C ASP A 96 27.33 20.04 10.99
N GLY A 97 27.26 20.95 10.01
CA GLY A 97 28.05 20.89 8.78
C GLY A 97 27.55 19.88 7.74
N ILE A 98 26.35 19.33 7.93
CA ILE A 98 25.67 18.46 6.98
C ILE A 98 24.96 19.35 5.94
N ASP A 99 25.64 19.62 4.81
CA ASP A 99 25.06 20.40 3.71
C ASP A 99 24.08 19.58 2.86
N LYS A 100 23.29 20.28 2.02
CA LYS A 100 22.18 19.95 1.08
C LYS A 100 22.15 18.59 0.35
N ASP A 101 23.12 17.71 0.55
CA ASP A 101 23.14 16.33 0.07
C ASP A 101 22.16 15.47 0.87
N ILE A 102 21.10 15.00 0.18
CA ILE A 102 20.06 14.15 0.77
C ILE A 102 20.64 12.88 1.40
N VAL A 103 21.71 12.28 0.85
CA VAL A 103 22.31 11.06 1.38
C VAL A 103 22.98 11.33 2.72
N LYS A 104 23.65 12.49 2.85
CA LYS A 104 24.26 12.91 4.12
C LYS A 104 23.20 13.26 5.16
N LEU A 105 22.11 13.90 4.74
CA LEU A 105 20.97 14.20 5.61
C LEU A 105 20.25 12.93 6.10
N LEU A 106 20.01 11.98 5.21
CA LEU A 106 19.45 10.66 5.53
C LEU A 106 20.39 9.87 6.45
N GLY A 107 21.69 9.89 6.17
CA GLY A 107 22.71 9.23 7.01
C GLY A 107 22.79 9.84 8.42
N TRP A 108 22.76 11.17 8.52
CA TRP A 108 22.76 11.90 9.79
C TRP A 108 21.48 11.64 10.59
N ALA A 109 20.30 11.80 9.97
CA ALA A 109 19.02 11.57 10.63
C ALA A 109 18.83 10.09 11.00
N GLY A 110 19.28 9.17 10.15
CA GLY A 110 19.30 7.74 10.43
C GLY A 110 20.26 7.35 11.56
N GLY A 111 21.38 8.06 11.71
CA GLY A 111 22.30 7.94 12.85
C GLY A 111 21.63 8.35 14.16
N ILE A 112 20.94 9.49 14.17
CA ILE A 112 20.17 9.98 15.33
C ILE A 112 19.02 9.03 15.69
N MET A 113 18.30 8.50 14.70
CA MET A 113 17.20 7.56 14.92
C MET A 113 17.68 6.25 15.58
N LYS A 114 18.88 5.78 15.24
CA LYS A 114 19.46 4.53 15.79
C LYS A 114 20.01 4.71 17.21
N ASP A 115 20.28 5.94 17.63
CA ASP A 115 20.71 6.25 18.99
C ASP A 115 19.49 6.50 19.89
N TYR A 116 19.07 5.46 20.61
CA TYR A 116 17.93 5.50 21.54
C TYR A 116 18.13 6.47 22.72
N LYS A 117 19.34 6.96 22.96
CA LYS A 117 19.63 7.97 23.98
C LYS A 117 19.58 9.39 23.41
N ASN A 118 19.49 9.54 22.09
CA ASN A 118 19.48 10.83 21.45
C ASN A 118 18.12 11.52 21.66
N PRO A 119 18.09 12.73 22.25
CA PRO A 119 16.83 13.44 22.51
C PRO A 119 16.06 13.81 21.24
N LEU A 120 16.71 13.80 20.07
CA LEU A 120 16.08 14.07 18.78
C LEU A 120 15.54 12.82 18.07
N GLN A 121 15.68 11.62 18.64
CA GLN A 121 15.34 10.35 17.99
C GLN A 121 13.93 10.34 17.35
N LYS A 122 12.90 10.75 18.10
CA LYS A 122 11.50 10.78 17.64
C LYS A 122 11.27 11.83 16.53
N ALA A 123 11.97 12.96 16.63
CA ALA A 123 11.88 14.02 15.64
C ALA A 123 12.61 13.63 14.35
N ALA A 124 13.77 12.96 14.46
CA ALA A 124 14.52 12.42 13.33
C ALA A 124 13.73 11.38 12.54
N TYR A 125 12.94 10.53 13.22
CA TYR A 125 12.01 9.61 12.56
C TYR A 125 11.00 10.37 11.68
N SER A 126 10.36 11.41 12.22
CA SER A 126 9.37 12.22 11.50
C SER A 126 9.99 13.04 10.37
N ALA A 127 11.24 13.46 10.53
CA ALA A 127 11.99 14.20 9.52
C ALA A 127 12.52 13.32 8.40
N LEU A 128 12.88 12.05 8.66
CA LEU A 128 13.25 11.11 7.60
C LEU A 128 12.12 10.93 6.60
N ASP A 129 10.89 10.73 7.08
CA ASP A 129 9.69 10.64 6.23
C ASP A 129 9.53 11.90 5.37
N GLU A 130 9.76 13.08 5.95
CA GLU A 130 9.60 14.36 5.27
C GLU A 130 10.75 14.68 4.29
N ILE A 131 12.00 14.34 4.62
CA ILE A 131 13.18 14.43 3.72
C ILE A 131 12.93 13.61 2.47
N VAL A 132 12.49 12.37 2.66
CA VAL A 132 12.18 11.45 1.57
C VAL A 132 11.02 11.98 0.72
N ARG A 133 9.94 12.47 1.35
CA ARG A 133 8.78 13.06 0.66
C ARG A 133 9.13 14.30 -0.17
N GLN A 134 9.98 15.17 0.35
CA GLN A 134 10.33 16.46 -0.25
C GLN A 134 11.39 16.35 -1.34
N TYR A 135 12.41 15.52 -1.12
CA TYR A 135 13.62 15.49 -1.95
C TYR A 135 13.75 14.21 -2.76
N GLY A 136 13.24 13.07 -2.25
CA GLY A 136 13.32 11.79 -2.94
C GLY A 136 12.64 11.82 -4.31
N THR A 137 11.40 12.31 -4.33
CA THR A 137 10.58 12.40 -5.54
C THR A 137 11.16 13.39 -6.56
N ARG A 138 11.70 14.53 -6.11
CA ARG A 138 12.35 15.51 -7.00
C ARG A 138 13.56 14.92 -7.71
N ARG A 139 14.40 14.18 -6.98
CA ARG A 139 15.61 13.55 -7.55
C ARG A 139 15.25 12.50 -8.61
N LEU A 140 14.21 11.70 -8.38
CA LEU A 140 13.70 10.74 -9.37
C LEU A 140 13.24 11.45 -10.66
N TYR A 141 12.48 12.54 -10.56
CA TYR A 141 11.99 13.26 -11.73
C TYR A 141 13.05 14.12 -12.43
N GLU A 142 14.11 14.50 -11.73
CA GLU A 142 15.25 15.25 -12.29
C GLU A 142 16.30 14.33 -12.94
N ASP A 143 16.29 13.03 -12.61
CA ASP A 143 17.21 12.02 -13.13
C ASP A 143 17.01 11.76 -14.63
N GLU A 144 18.06 11.99 -15.43
CA GLU A 144 18.00 11.83 -16.90
C GLU A 144 17.76 10.37 -17.33
N ALA A 145 18.24 9.38 -16.57
CA ALA A 145 17.97 7.97 -16.87
C ALA A 145 16.50 7.64 -16.63
N TYR A 146 15.86 8.24 -15.62
CA TYR A 146 14.42 8.14 -15.42
C TYR A 146 13.61 8.94 -16.45
N LYS A 147 14.03 10.16 -16.82
CA LYS A 147 13.30 10.96 -17.83
C LYS A 147 13.31 10.29 -19.19
N ASN A 148 14.50 9.92 -19.65
CA ASN A 148 14.76 9.46 -21.02
C ASN A 148 14.72 7.92 -21.16
N GLY A 149 14.74 7.18 -20.05
CA GLY A 149 14.63 5.72 -20.07
C GLY A 149 13.28 5.26 -20.64
N ASP A 150 13.27 4.07 -21.24
CA ASP A 150 12.04 3.36 -21.51
C ASP A 150 11.39 2.89 -20.19
N ILE A 151 10.22 2.25 -20.25
CA ILE A 151 9.51 1.85 -19.02
C ILE A 151 10.35 0.90 -18.15
N LYS A 152 11.12 -0.02 -18.76
CA LYS A 152 12.03 -0.91 -18.03
C LYS A 152 13.15 -0.12 -17.35
N GLY A 153 13.76 0.84 -18.04
CA GLY A 153 14.76 1.74 -17.47
C GLY A 153 14.21 2.59 -16.31
N LYS A 154 12.99 3.11 -16.45
CA LYS A 154 12.30 3.87 -15.38
C LYS A 154 12.05 3.00 -14.15
N LEU A 155 11.57 1.77 -14.34
CA LEU A 155 11.36 0.81 -13.25
C LEU A 155 12.68 0.43 -12.56
N LYS A 156 13.74 0.19 -13.34
CA LYS A 156 15.09 -0.05 -12.81
C LYS A 156 15.53 1.11 -11.91
N ARG A 157 15.41 2.34 -12.40
CA ARG A 157 15.85 3.52 -11.66
C ARG A 157 15.03 3.77 -10.39
N LEU A 158 13.71 3.59 -10.47
CA LEU A 158 12.82 3.64 -9.32
C LEU A 158 13.23 2.63 -8.23
N LYS A 159 13.56 1.40 -8.64
CA LYS A 159 14.01 0.34 -7.74
C LYS A 159 15.35 0.66 -7.07
N GLU A 160 16.34 1.12 -7.83
CA GLU A 160 17.65 1.53 -7.28
C GLU A 160 17.49 2.58 -6.16
N LEU A 161 16.64 3.60 -6.39
CA LEU A 161 16.39 4.65 -5.41
C LEU A 161 15.59 4.15 -4.20
N TRP A 162 14.64 3.23 -4.40
CA TRP A 162 13.93 2.55 -3.32
C TRP A 162 14.88 1.73 -2.42
N GLU A 163 15.76 0.93 -3.04
CA GLU A 163 16.75 0.11 -2.32
C GLU A 163 17.76 0.97 -1.55
N ALA A 164 18.12 2.13 -2.11
CA ALA A 164 18.94 3.14 -1.45
C ALA A 164 18.20 3.92 -0.34
N ARG A 165 16.90 3.65 -0.11
CA ARG A 165 16.03 4.36 0.85
C ARG A 165 15.90 5.85 0.56
N GLU A 166 15.99 6.22 -0.71
CA GLU A 166 15.85 7.60 -1.16
C GLU A 166 14.42 7.92 -1.63
N LEU A 167 13.52 6.95 -1.67
CA LEU A 167 12.10 7.14 -2.03
C LEU A 167 11.15 6.60 -0.95
N GLY A 168 10.01 7.29 -0.84
CA GLY A 168 8.95 6.96 0.08
C GLY A 168 8.12 5.80 -0.42
N GLN A 169 7.55 5.02 0.50
CA GLN A 169 6.81 3.81 0.17
C GLN A 169 5.60 4.11 -0.72
N SER A 170 4.78 5.08 -0.35
CA SER A 170 3.56 5.44 -1.06
C SER A 170 3.84 5.91 -2.50
N GLU A 171 4.87 6.73 -2.68
CA GLU A 171 5.28 7.26 -3.97
C GLU A 171 5.90 6.19 -4.86
N THR A 172 6.80 5.37 -4.32
CA THR A 172 7.36 4.22 -5.02
C THR A 172 6.25 3.27 -5.46
N TYR A 173 5.22 3.09 -4.63
CA TYR A 173 4.09 2.22 -4.96
C TYR A 173 3.29 2.79 -6.13
N ALA A 174 2.75 4.01 -5.98
CA ALA A 174 1.97 4.66 -7.01
C ALA A 174 2.69 4.76 -8.37
N LEU A 175 3.99 5.07 -8.37
CA LEU A 175 4.77 5.20 -9.61
C LEU A 175 5.09 3.85 -10.24
N GLY A 176 5.53 2.87 -9.44
CA GLY A 176 5.82 1.55 -9.96
C GLY A 176 4.57 0.89 -10.54
N ASP A 177 3.40 1.03 -9.90
CA ASP A 177 2.13 0.55 -10.43
C ASP A 177 1.80 1.19 -11.78
N SER A 178 1.89 2.53 -11.86
CA SER A 178 1.59 3.26 -13.10
C SER A 178 2.50 2.84 -14.26
N LEU A 179 3.79 2.66 -13.99
CA LEU A 179 4.77 2.21 -14.98
C LEU A 179 4.49 0.77 -15.41
N VAL A 180 4.21 -0.14 -14.47
CA VAL A 180 3.83 -1.52 -14.81
C VAL A 180 2.56 -1.55 -15.66
N PHE A 181 1.49 -0.84 -15.28
CA PHE A 181 0.27 -0.78 -16.09
C PHE A 181 0.52 -0.24 -17.50
N ARG A 182 1.34 0.79 -17.66
CA ARG A 182 1.73 1.31 -19.00
C ARG A 182 2.52 0.28 -19.80
N TYR A 183 3.38 -0.50 -19.13
CA TYR A 183 4.12 -1.57 -19.78
C TYR A 183 3.18 -2.66 -20.29
N LEU A 184 2.28 -3.12 -19.43
CA LEU A 184 1.29 -4.15 -19.74
C LEU A 184 0.29 -3.69 -20.81
N ALA A 185 -0.03 -2.39 -20.89
CA ALA A 185 -0.93 -1.84 -21.91
C ALA A 185 -0.48 -2.15 -23.36
N SER A 186 0.82 -2.39 -23.60
CA SER A 186 1.34 -2.81 -24.91
C SER A 186 0.81 -4.18 -25.38
N ALA A 187 0.31 -5.02 -24.45
CA ALA A 187 -0.37 -6.27 -24.76
C ALA A 187 -1.79 -6.08 -25.33
N ASN A 188 -2.32 -4.85 -25.31
CA ASN A 188 -3.66 -4.50 -25.79
C ASN A 188 -4.77 -5.37 -25.17
N GLY A 189 -4.69 -5.60 -23.85
CA GLY A 189 -5.67 -6.37 -23.08
C GLY A 189 -5.62 -7.89 -23.27
N LYS A 190 -4.67 -8.43 -24.04
CA LYS A 190 -4.51 -9.88 -24.22
C LYS A 190 -3.82 -10.48 -23.00
N ILE A 191 -4.56 -11.25 -22.19
CA ILE A 191 -4.10 -11.76 -20.90
C ILE A 191 -2.79 -12.55 -20.97
N ASP A 192 -2.59 -13.39 -21.99
CA ASP A 192 -1.35 -14.18 -22.14
C ASP A 192 -0.13 -13.32 -22.41
N GLU A 193 -0.29 -12.23 -23.18
CA GLU A 193 0.80 -11.29 -23.43
C GLU A 193 1.04 -10.43 -22.20
N GLU A 194 0.01 -10.00 -21.46
CA GLU A 194 0.18 -9.28 -20.19
C GLU A 194 0.94 -10.14 -19.15
N ILE A 195 0.61 -11.42 -19.03
CA ILE A 195 1.34 -12.36 -18.16
C ILE A 195 2.79 -12.51 -18.60
N LYS A 196 3.04 -12.62 -19.91
CA LYS A 196 4.40 -12.70 -20.46
C LYS A 196 5.20 -11.43 -20.13
N LEU A 197 4.65 -10.25 -20.39
CA LEU A 197 5.29 -8.97 -20.10
C LEU A 197 5.55 -8.81 -18.59
N MET A 198 4.60 -9.20 -17.73
CA MET A 198 4.81 -9.18 -16.28
C MET A 198 5.94 -10.13 -15.86
N SER A 199 5.99 -11.33 -16.45
CA SER A 199 7.06 -12.30 -16.22
C SER A 199 8.43 -11.79 -16.65
N GLU A 200 8.50 -11.02 -17.75
CA GLU A 200 9.73 -10.35 -18.14
C GLU A 200 10.21 -9.33 -17.10
N LEU A 201 9.29 -8.53 -16.53
CA LEU A 201 9.64 -7.55 -15.48
C LEU A 201 10.13 -8.24 -14.20
N ILE A 202 9.48 -9.34 -13.81
CA ILE A 202 9.87 -10.20 -12.69
C ILE A 202 11.27 -10.77 -12.92
N SER A 203 11.49 -11.41 -14.07
CA SER A 203 12.75 -12.09 -14.40
C SER A 203 13.91 -11.10 -14.49
N ALA A 204 13.65 -9.87 -14.95
CA ALA A 204 14.63 -8.79 -14.99
C ALA A 204 14.85 -8.13 -13.61
N ASN A 205 14.18 -8.60 -12.55
CA ASN A 205 14.24 -8.06 -11.20
C ASN A 205 13.94 -6.56 -11.13
N LEU A 206 12.97 -6.07 -11.91
CA LEU A 206 12.68 -4.63 -12.03
C LEU A 206 11.60 -4.12 -11.08
N LEU A 207 10.99 -5.02 -10.30
CA LEU A 207 9.85 -4.70 -9.46
C LEU A 207 10.28 -4.43 -8.01
N VAL A 208 9.49 -3.62 -7.31
CA VAL A 208 9.57 -3.42 -5.85
C VAL A 208 8.50 -4.30 -5.21
N TRP A 209 8.90 -5.13 -4.23
CA TRP A 209 8.16 -6.30 -3.71
C TRP A 209 6.66 -6.08 -3.45
N ASP A 210 6.30 -5.18 -2.54
CA ASP A 210 4.90 -4.99 -2.10
C ASP A 210 4.01 -4.27 -3.12
N ASN A 211 4.61 -3.51 -4.03
CA ASN A 211 3.88 -2.65 -4.95
C ASN A 211 3.05 -3.48 -5.95
N THR A 212 3.71 -4.44 -6.60
CA THR A 212 3.18 -5.02 -7.84
C THR A 212 2.51 -6.38 -7.63
N ALA A 213 2.50 -6.88 -6.39
CA ALA A 213 1.84 -8.13 -6.04
C ALA A 213 0.34 -8.10 -6.40
N ARG A 214 -0.33 -6.95 -6.21
CA ARG A 214 -1.75 -6.75 -6.60
C ARG A 214 -1.97 -6.85 -8.11
N ILE A 215 -1.00 -6.45 -8.92
CA ILE A 215 -1.07 -6.55 -10.38
C ILE A 215 -0.94 -8.03 -10.78
N GLN A 216 0.00 -8.76 -10.17
CA GLN A 216 0.13 -10.21 -10.39
C GLN A 216 -1.16 -10.94 -9.99
N PHE A 217 -1.74 -10.59 -8.84
CA PHE A 217 -3.03 -11.11 -8.40
C PHE A 217 -4.14 -10.84 -9.43
N GLY A 218 -4.28 -9.59 -9.88
CA GLY A 218 -5.28 -9.21 -10.87
C GLY A 218 -5.11 -9.95 -12.21
N LEU A 219 -3.86 -10.17 -12.65
CA LEU A 219 -3.57 -10.96 -13.85
C LEU A 219 -3.93 -12.44 -13.65
N MET A 220 -3.60 -13.03 -12.52
CA MET A 220 -4.00 -14.41 -12.22
C MET A 220 -5.52 -14.55 -12.13
N GLN A 221 -6.19 -13.62 -11.47
CA GLN A 221 -7.65 -13.60 -11.37
C GLN A 221 -8.30 -13.48 -12.76
N ARG A 222 -7.89 -12.51 -13.57
CA ARG A 222 -8.38 -12.35 -14.95
C ARG A 222 -8.14 -13.59 -15.79
N ALA A 223 -6.97 -14.20 -15.70
CA ALA A 223 -6.65 -15.42 -16.44
C ALA A 223 -7.60 -16.59 -16.12
N LEU A 224 -8.02 -16.74 -14.86
CA LEU A 224 -9.00 -17.77 -14.47
C LEU A 224 -10.36 -17.62 -15.18
N TYR A 225 -10.73 -16.40 -15.56
CA TYR A 225 -12.01 -16.08 -16.23
C TYR A 225 -11.88 -15.95 -17.75
N GLU A 226 -10.75 -15.43 -18.25
CA GLU A 226 -10.56 -15.09 -19.66
C GLU A 226 -9.94 -16.22 -20.48
N LYS A 227 -9.21 -17.16 -19.88
CA LYS A 227 -8.52 -18.23 -20.62
C LYS A 227 -9.50 -19.37 -20.96
N PRO A 228 -9.79 -19.63 -22.25
CA PRO A 228 -10.82 -20.59 -22.67
C PRO A 228 -10.48 -22.05 -22.32
N GLU A 229 -9.20 -22.38 -22.14
CA GLU A 229 -8.76 -23.71 -21.75
C GLU A 229 -9.02 -24.05 -20.28
N LEU A 230 -9.23 -23.04 -19.41
CA LEU A 230 -9.46 -23.19 -17.97
C LEU A 230 -10.95 -23.43 -17.66
N THR A 231 -11.48 -24.51 -18.25
CA THR A 231 -12.92 -24.83 -18.29
C THR A 231 -13.51 -25.29 -16.96
N ASP A 232 -12.67 -25.76 -16.03
CA ASP A 232 -13.09 -26.35 -14.77
C ASP A 232 -12.09 -26.04 -13.65
N ASN A 233 -12.52 -26.25 -12.40
CA ASN A 233 -11.72 -25.91 -11.23
C ASN A 233 -10.44 -26.77 -11.11
N THR A 234 -10.43 -27.99 -11.61
CA THR A 234 -9.20 -28.81 -11.64
C THR A 234 -8.15 -28.18 -12.54
N LYS A 235 -8.52 -27.78 -13.77
CA LYS A 235 -7.61 -27.08 -14.68
C LYS A 235 -7.16 -25.73 -14.13
N ARG A 236 -8.07 -24.96 -13.52
CA ARG A 236 -7.75 -23.67 -12.89
C ARG A 236 -6.77 -23.82 -11.73
N MET A 237 -6.97 -24.79 -10.83
CA MET A 237 -6.05 -25.06 -9.71
C MET A 237 -4.67 -25.49 -10.20
N LYS A 238 -4.65 -26.38 -11.20
CA LYS A 238 -3.40 -26.82 -11.84
C LYS A 238 -2.64 -25.62 -12.45
N TRP A 239 -3.34 -24.81 -13.23
CA TRP A 239 -2.76 -23.60 -13.83
C TRP A 239 -2.26 -22.60 -12.77
N LEU A 240 -3.01 -22.39 -11.68
CA LEU A 240 -2.56 -21.56 -10.57
C LEU A 240 -1.29 -22.12 -9.91
N GLY A 241 -1.21 -23.44 -9.73
CA GLY A 241 0.00 -24.09 -9.24
C GLY A 241 1.20 -23.84 -10.14
N GLU A 242 1.01 -24.00 -11.45
CA GLU A 242 2.08 -23.79 -12.45
C GLU A 242 2.51 -22.33 -12.56
N ILE A 243 1.57 -21.38 -12.60
CA ILE A 243 1.89 -19.97 -12.80
C ILE A 243 2.56 -19.33 -11.57
N ALA A 244 2.23 -19.85 -10.37
CA ALA A 244 2.71 -19.35 -9.08
C ALA A 244 3.89 -20.14 -8.50
N ASP A 245 4.30 -21.24 -9.13
CA ASP A 245 5.37 -22.10 -8.62
C ASP A 245 6.67 -21.32 -8.38
N GLN A 246 7.21 -21.36 -7.17
CA GLN A 246 8.37 -20.53 -6.77
C GLN A 246 9.64 -20.74 -7.60
N LYS A 247 9.78 -21.88 -8.28
CA LYS A 247 10.98 -22.21 -9.05
C LYS A 247 10.80 -21.94 -10.54
N THR A 248 9.59 -22.11 -11.06
CA THR A 248 9.32 -22.20 -12.50
C THR A 248 8.15 -21.33 -12.96
N GLY A 249 7.38 -20.76 -12.03
CA GLY A 249 6.18 -20.01 -12.33
C GLY A 249 6.48 -18.66 -12.95
N LYS A 250 5.75 -18.32 -14.01
CA LYS A 250 5.93 -17.06 -14.75
C LYS A 250 5.58 -15.83 -13.91
N LEU A 251 4.70 -15.99 -12.93
CA LEU A 251 4.31 -14.97 -11.95
C LEU A 251 4.84 -15.32 -10.55
N SER A 252 5.90 -16.13 -10.48
CA SER A 252 6.51 -16.50 -9.21
C SER A 252 7.55 -15.47 -8.78
N TRP A 253 7.13 -14.51 -7.98
CA TRP A 253 8.08 -13.60 -7.33
C TRP A 253 7.64 -13.30 -5.91
N MET A 254 8.34 -13.90 -4.94
CA MET A 254 8.06 -13.86 -3.49
C MET A 254 6.57 -13.70 -3.16
N MET A 255 5.75 -14.55 -3.78
CA MET A 255 4.36 -14.69 -3.42
C MET A 255 4.32 -15.46 -2.11
N VAL A 256 4.18 -14.75 -1.00
CA VAL A 256 3.73 -15.38 0.25
C VAL A 256 2.42 -16.08 -0.11
N GLY A 257 2.27 -17.37 0.25
CA GLY A 257 1.18 -18.26 -0.19
C GLY A 257 -0.25 -17.73 -0.03
N ASN A 258 -0.45 -16.56 0.58
CA ASN A 258 -1.69 -15.83 0.70
C ASN A 258 -2.37 -15.53 -0.65
N MET A 259 -1.66 -15.08 -1.71
CA MET A 259 -2.36 -14.68 -2.95
C MET A 259 -2.95 -15.86 -3.73
N ARG A 260 -2.18 -16.94 -3.92
CA ARG A 260 -2.70 -18.18 -4.52
C ARG A 260 -3.83 -18.76 -3.65
N LEU A 261 -3.64 -18.79 -2.32
CA LEU A 261 -4.67 -19.23 -1.39
C LEU A 261 -5.96 -18.39 -1.52
N HIS A 262 -5.87 -17.07 -1.68
CA HIS A 262 -7.03 -16.21 -1.88
C HIS A 262 -7.80 -16.57 -3.15
N LEU A 263 -7.10 -16.83 -4.27
CA LEU A 263 -7.74 -17.27 -5.50
C LEU A 263 -8.37 -18.66 -5.36
N LEU A 264 -7.71 -19.59 -4.67
CA LEU A 264 -8.28 -20.89 -4.35
C LEU A 264 -9.54 -20.75 -3.48
N LEU A 265 -9.51 -19.90 -2.45
CA LEU A 265 -10.67 -19.61 -1.60
C LEU A 265 -11.83 -19.01 -2.42
N GLU A 266 -11.55 -18.05 -3.30
CA GLU A 266 -12.55 -17.41 -4.18
C GLU A 266 -13.16 -18.43 -5.15
N MET A 267 -12.33 -19.26 -5.79
CA MET A 267 -12.80 -20.33 -6.67
C MET A 267 -13.72 -21.30 -5.95
N MET A 268 -13.41 -21.67 -4.69
CA MET A 268 -14.26 -22.57 -3.91
C MET A 268 -15.55 -21.89 -3.44
N GLY A 269 -15.48 -20.59 -3.12
CA GLY A 269 -16.65 -19.79 -2.74
C GLY A 269 -17.65 -19.58 -3.89
N THR A 270 -17.26 -19.91 -5.13
CA THR A 270 -18.09 -19.79 -6.33
C THR A 270 -18.39 -21.15 -7.00
N ASP A 271 -17.88 -22.26 -6.46
CA ASP A 271 -18.15 -23.62 -6.94
C ASP A 271 -19.42 -24.18 -6.28
N GLU A 272 -20.56 -24.04 -6.96
CA GLU A 272 -21.85 -24.51 -6.43
C GLU A 272 -21.87 -26.01 -6.10
N GLU A 273 -21.18 -26.85 -6.89
CA GLU A 273 -21.13 -28.29 -6.67
C GLU A 273 -20.28 -28.65 -5.45
N PHE A 274 -19.16 -27.94 -5.23
CA PHE A 274 -18.39 -28.05 -4.00
C PHE A 274 -19.18 -27.58 -2.78
N LEU A 275 -19.91 -26.46 -2.89
CA LEU A 275 -20.67 -25.89 -1.78
C LEU A 275 -21.90 -26.72 -1.39
N LYS A 276 -22.44 -27.55 -2.30
CA LYS A 276 -23.51 -28.53 -1.99
C LYS A 276 -23.06 -29.69 -1.10
N LEU A 277 -21.76 -29.99 -1.06
CA LEU A 277 -21.22 -31.03 -0.20
C LEU A 277 -21.35 -30.63 1.27
N ASP A 278 -21.52 -31.62 2.14
CA ASP A 278 -21.42 -31.43 3.59
C ASP A 278 -19.96 -31.20 4.02
N TYR A 279 -19.73 -30.86 5.30
CA TYR A 279 -18.39 -30.59 5.80
C TYR A 279 -17.42 -31.75 5.58
N ALA A 280 -17.88 -32.99 5.74
CA ALA A 280 -17.07 -34.20 5.51
C ALA A 280 -16.74 -34.38 4.01
N GLY A 281 -17.72 -34.19 3.12
CA GLY A 281 -17.54 -34.24 1.68
C GLY A 281 -16.59 -33.17 1.16
N ARG A 282 -16.68 -31.93 1.68
CA ARG A 282 -15.74 -30.85 1.36
C ARG A 282 -14.32 -31.19 1.82
N ALA A 283 -14.16 -31.70 3.05
CA ALA A 283 -12.86 -32.14 3.57
C ALA A 283 -12.24 -33.22 2.68
N ALA A 284 -13.03 -34.24 2.31
CA ALA A 284 -12.58 -35.34 1.46
C ALA A 284 -12.18 -34.86 0.05
N LYS A 285 -12.92 -33.90 -0.52
CA LYS A 285 -12.61 -33.31 -1.82
C LYS A 285 -11.32 -32.48 -1.78
N ILE A 286 -11.11 -31.69 -0.72
CA ILE A 286 -9.85 -30.96 -0.48
C ILE A 286 -8.66 -31.94 -0.34
N ASP A 287 -8.84 -33.04 0.40
CA ASP A 287 -7.81 -34.08 0.52
C ASP A 287 -7.53 -34.79 -0.80
N GLY A 288 -8.55 -34.97 -1.64
CA GLY A 288 -8.40 -35.48 -3.00
C GLY A 288 -7.48 -34.58 -3.83
N TRP A 289 -7.73 -33.27 -3.84
CA TRP A 289 -6.89 -32.31 -4.56
C TRP A 289 -5.44 -32.26 -4.07
N ALA A 290 -5.23 -32.43 -2.76
CA ALA A 290 -3.89 -32.51 -2.19
C ALA A 290 -3.14 -33.76 -2.69
N LYS A 291 -3.81 -34.92 -2.73
CA LYS A 291 -3.23 -36.17 -3.25
C LYS A 291 -2.92 -36.09 -4.75
N GLU A 292 -3.71 -35.34 -5.50
CA GLU A 292 -3.49 -35.06 -6.92
C GLU A 292 -2.40 -33.99 -7.17
N GLY A 293 -1.86 -33.38 -6.10
CA GLY A 293 -0.83 -32.34 -6.21
C GLY A 293 -1.36 -31.00 -6.72
N LEU A 294 -2.68 -30.78 -6.72
CA LEU A 294 -3.29 -29.53 -7.19
C LEU A 294 -3.12 -28.38 -6.20
N ILE A 295 -2.99 -28.71 -4.91
CA ILE A 295 -2.82 -27.77 -3.80
C ILE A 295 -1.76 -28.29 -2.81
N GLY A 296 -1.07 -27.38 -2.15
CA GLY A 296 -0.04 -27.67 -1.14
C GLY A 296 -0.59 -27.83 0.28
N SER A 297 0.25 -28.30 1.21
CA SER A 297 -0.16 -28.60 2.60
C SER A 297 -0.68 -27.38 3.37
N SER A 298 -0.12 -26.19 3.13
CA SER A 298 -0.60 -24.94 3.72
C SER A 298 -1.99 -24.57 3.21
N GLU A 299 -2.25 -24.77 1.92
CA GLU A 299 -3.54 -24.50 1.29
C GLU A 299 -4.61 -25.47 1.77
N VAL A 300 -4.27 -26.77 1.93
CA VAL A 300 -5.17 -27.77 2.51
C VAL A 300 -5.68 -27.34 3.88
N SER A 301 -4.77 -26.92 4.75
CA SER A 301 -5.11 -26.52 6.12
C SER A 301 -6.06 -25.31 6.13
N ALA A 302 -5.77 -24.30 5.32
CA ALA A 302 -6.58 -23.10 5.21
C ALA A 302 -7.94 -23.34 4.56
N LEU A 303 -8.00 -24.13 3.48
CA LEU A 303 -9.25 -24.49 2.81
C LEU A 303 -10.16 -25.31 3.72
N LYS A 304 -9.58 -26.25 4.48
CA LYS A 304 -10.33 -27.01 5.47
C LYS A 304 -10.85 -26.11 6.59
N ALA A 305 -10.04 -25.18 7.09
CA ALA A 305 -10.50 -24.22 8.09
C ALA A 305 -11.64 -23.34 7.57
N ALA A 306 -11.59 -22.91 6.31
CA ALA A 306 -12.61 -22.05 5.71
C ALA A 306 -13.91 -22.78 5.37
N TYR A 307 -13.83 -24.01 4.85
CA TYR A 307 -14.98 -24.69 4.23
C TYR A 307 -15.37 -26.02 4.88
N ALA A 308 -14.51 -26.59 5.72
CA ALA A 308 -14.68 -27.91 6.33
C ALA A 308 -14.58 -27.93 7.87
N ALA A 309 -14.41 -26.78 8.52
CA ALA A 309 -14.49 -26.66 9.98
C ALA A 309 -15.96 -26.68 10.44
N THR A 310 -16.29 -27.55 11.39
CA THR A 310 -17.63 -27.72 12.00
C THR A 310 -17.95 -26.53 12.93
N LYS A 311 -19.17 -25.97 12.99
CA LYS A 311 -20.55 -26.48 12.90
C LYS A 311 -21.44 -25.53 12.11
#